data_AF-A0A2A2JLX4-F1
#
_entry.id   AF-A0A2A2JLX4-F1
#
_cell.length_a   1.000
_cell.length_b   1.000
_cell.length_c   1.000
_cell.angle_alpha   90.00
_cell.angle_beta   90.00
_cell.angle_gamma   90.00
#
_symmetry.space_group_name_H-M   'P 1'
#
loop_
_entity.id
_entity.type
_entity.pdbx_description
1 polymer ?
#
loop_
_entity_poly.entity_id
_entity_poly.type
_entity_poly.pdbx_seq_one_letter_code
_entity_poly.pdbx_strand_id
1 'polypeptide(L)'
;MFLIHRLTLEFYANEGREIGSWRLYSFLVMLLGWLSAIGGSLVANFQEGPQLATHNTGAFIFFIGITLYFWGQLLMAYSLKPGLSPIHLTNVRLLLTFTITGLVIFHMVCLFAEPFVGKDANGNTPVKPTFPNNIERYNSSSPFYSNHLASTTSEWILALMIEFVILTFCYDFSWTVLHAPKMEQLELPDEEKTNETDLRSRFETSSRAIDAYDYGNSSLLHLPVSQPAYIATSAYGTYSRQPRDYSSTLERSNPGLPRVDRIHPGMPTIYRSYFKRHS
;
A
#
# COMPACT_ATOMS: atom_id res chain seq x y z
N MET A 1 -1.91 -1.19 1.47
CA MET A 1 -0.61 -1.81 1.11
C MET A 1 0.13 -1.02 0.04
N PHE A 2 -0.32 -1.06 -1.22
CA PHE A 2 0.32 -0.34 -2.34
C PHE A 2 0.37 1.19 -2.16
N LEU A 3 -0.72 1.78 -1.65
CA LEU A 3 -0.79 3.23 -1.41
C LEU A 3 0.30 3.72 -0.46
N ILE A 4 0.60 2.99 0.62
CA ILE A 4 1.67 3.39 1.55
C ILE A 4 3.04 3.33 0.87
N HIS A 5 3.31 2.26 0.12
CA HIS A 5 4.55 2.14 -0.64
C HIS A 5 4.73 3.32 -1.59
N ARG A 6 3.69 3.65 -2.36
CA ARG A 6 3.70 4.77 -3.29
C ARG A 6 3.89 6.12 -2.58
N LEU A 7 3.17 6.37 -1.49
CA LEU A 7 3.31 7.60 -0.70
C LEU A 7 4.74 7.77 -0.15
N THR A 8 5.34 6.68 0.35
CA THR A 8 6.74 6.68 0.80
C THR A 8 7.70 7.04 -0.33
N LEU A 9 7.50 6.51 -1.54
CA LEU A 9 8.36 6.82 -2.68
C LEU A 9 8.19 8.27 -3.17
N GLU A 10 6.94 8.75 -3.30
CA GLU A 10 6.66 10.12 -3.76
C GLU A 10 7.21 11.17 -2.79
N PHE A 11 7.04 10.95 -1.49
CA PHE A 11 7.54 11.85 -0.46
C PHE A 11 9.06 12.07 -0.56
N TYR A 12 9.84 10.98 -0.67
CA TYR A 12 11.29 11.11 -0.74
C TYR A 12 11.79 11.55 -2.12
N ALA A 13 11.07 11.22 -3.20
CA ALA A 13 11.39 11.73 -4.53
C ALA A 13 11.29 13.26 -4.56
N ASN A 14 10.27 13.82 -3.90
CA ASN A 14 10.07 15.26 -3.78
C ASN A 14 11.08 15.94 -2.85
N GLU A 15 11.57 15.26 -1.81
CA GLU A 15 12.63 15.81 -0.93
C GLU A 15 14.06 15.69 -1.50
N GLY A 16 14.24 15.09 -2.67
CA GLY A 16 15.57 14.93 -3.29
C GLY A 16 16.53 14.04 -2.48
N ARG A 17 16.01 13.22 -1.57
CA ARG A 17 16.81 12.32 -0.73
C ARG A 17 17.02 10.97 -1.42
N GLU A 18 18.21 10.41 -1.32
CA GLU A 18 18.47 9.06 -1.84
C GLU A 18 17.70 8.01 -1.04
N ILE A 19 16.74 7.36 -1.71
CA ILE A 19 15.81 6.38 -1.11
C ILE A 19 16.45 4.99 -1.00
N GLY A 20 17.52 4.71 -1.76
CA GLY A 20 18.14 3.41 -2.01
C GLY A 20 17.54 2.22 -1.23
N SER A 21 18.02 2.01 -0.01
CA SER A 21 17.63 0.88 0.85
C SER A 21 16.16 0.91 1.32
N TRP A 22 15.57 2.09 1.54
CA TRP A 22 14.17 2.23 1.94
C TRP A 22 13.19 1.86 0.84
N ARG A 23 13.59 1.98 -0.44
CA ARG A 23 12.75 1.57 -1.58
C ARG A 23 12.57 0.05 -1.58
N LEU A 24 13.68 -0.68 -1.44
CA LEU A 24 13.65 -2.13 -1.36
C LEU A 24 12.90 -2.58 -0.10
N TYR A 25 13.18 -1.97 1.06
CA TYR A 25 12.47 -2.27 2.29
C TYR A 25 10.96 -2.10 2.15
N SER A 26 10.51 -0.95 1.65
CA SER A 26 9.10 -0.64 1.44
C SER A 26 8.44 -1.61 0.45
N PHE A 27 9.17 -2.03 -0.59
CA PHE A 27 8.70 -3.05 -1.53
C PHE A 27 8.51 -4.42 -0.87
N LEU A 28 9.47 -4.86 -0.04
CA LEU A 28 9.38 -6.13 0.68
C LEU A 28 8.21 -6.12 1.69
N VAL A 29 8.04 -5.01 2.42
CA VAL A 29 6.90 -4.84 3.33
C VAL A 29 5.58 -4.85 2.53
N MET A 30 5.53 -4.20 1.37
CA MET A 30 4.35 -4.26 0.50
C MET A 30 4.03 -5.70 0.08
N LEU A 31 5.04 -6.49 -0.30
CA LEU A 31 4.87 -7.90 -0.68
C LEU A 31 4.31 -8.73 0.49
N LEU A 32 4.80 -8.53 1.72
CA LEU A 32 4.24 -9.16 2.91
C LEU A 32 2.75 -8.82 3.11
N GLY A 33 2.38 -7.56 2.90
CA GLY A 33 0.98 -7.13 2.95
C GLY A 33 0.11 -7.81 1.89
N TRP A 34 0.63 -7.99 0.67
CA TRP A 34 -0.07 -8.72 -0.41
C TRP A 34 -0.23 -10.21 -0.10
N LEU A 35 0.84 -10.86 0.34
CA LEU A 35 0.81 -12.28 0.73
C LEU A 35 -0.19 -12.50 1.87
N SER A 36 -0.19 -11.62 2.87
CA SER A 36 -1.16 -11.65 3.95
C SER A 36 -2.61 -11.51 3.43
N ALA A 37 -2.88 -10.58 2.51
CA ALA A 37 -4.21 -10.42 1.93
C ALA A 37 -4.68 -11.69 1.18
N ILE A 38 -3.76 -12.39 0.49
CA ILE A 38 -4.05 -13.71 -0.11
C ILE A 38 -4.41 -14.72 0.98
N GLY A 39 -3.64 -14.77 2.07
CA GLY A 39 -3.94 -15.62 3.23
C GLY A 39 -5.32 -15.36 3.81
N GLY A 40 -5.68 -14.08 4.01
CA GLY A 40 -7.00 -13.68 4.51
C GLY A 40 -8.13 -14.09 3.56
N SER A 41 -7.90 -13.99 2.25
CA SER A 41 -8.85 -14.49 1.24
C SER A 41 -9.02 -16.02 1.33
N LEU A 42 -7.95 -16.78 1.56
CA LEU A 42 -8.06 -18.23 1.77
C LEU A 42 -8.90 -18.56 3.00
N VAL A 43 -8.65 -17.91 4.14
CA VAL A 43 -9.44 -18.09 5.38
C VAL A 43 -10.92 -17.78 5.16
N ALA A 44 -11.21 -16.70 4.42
CA ALA A 44 -12.59 -16.27 4.17
C ALA A 44 -13.36 -17.20 3.22
N ASN A 45 -12.67 -17.86 2.28
CA ASN A 45 -13.31 -18.69 1.25
C ASN A 45 -13.29 -20.19 1.55
N PHE A 46 -12.33 -20.67 2.33
CA PHE A 46 -12.20 -22.09 2.68
C PHE A 46 -12.50 -22.28 4.16
N GLN A 47 -13.52 -23.07 4.48
CA GLN A 47 -13.94 -23.33 5.86
C GLN A 47 -13.10 -24.43 6.52
N GLU A 48 -12.96 -24.37 7.84
CA GLU A 48 -12.21 -25.34 8.66
C GLU A 48 -12.71 -26.78 8.53
N GLY A 49 -13.98 -27.03 8.20
CA GLY A 49 -14.48 -28.40 8.06
C GLY A 49 -13.95 -29.10 6.80
N PRO A 50 -14.54 -28.81 5.63
CA PRO A 50 -14.23 -29.54 4.40
C PRO A 50 -12.84 -29.24 3.81
N GLN A 51 -12.25 -28.08 4.09
CA GLN A 51 -10.94 -27.67 3.56
C GLN A 51 -10.00 -27.17 4.66
N LEU A 52 -9.91 -27.89 5.78
CA LEU A 52 -9.07 -27.54 6.93
C LEU A 52 -7.62 -27.20 6.56
N ALA A 53 -7.00 -28.01 5.69
CA ALA A 53 -5.61 -27.80 5.30
C ALA A 53 -5.40 -26.45 4.57
N THR A 54 -6.32 -26.11 3.66
CA THR A 54 -6.29 -24.83 2.93
C THR A 54 -6.60 -23.66 3.86
N HIS A 55 -7.59 -23.81 4.74
CA HIS A 55 -7.94 -22.82 5.76
C HIS A 55 -6.73 -22.51 6.65
N ASN A 56 -6.11 -23.54 7.25
CA ASN A 56 -4.96 -23.37 8.14
C ASN A 56 -3.77 -22.75 7.40
N THR A 57 -3.50 -23.16 6.16
CA THR A 57 -2.44 -22.56 5.34
C THR A 57 -2.71 -21.06 5.15
N GLY A 58 -3.96 -20.70 4.85
CA GLY A 58 -4.39 -19.30 4.77
C GLY A 58 -4.19 -18.54 6.08
N ALA A 59 -4.59 -19.14 7.20
CA ALA A 59 -4.49 -18.55 8.54
C ALA A 59 -3.03 -18.27 8.92
N PHE A 60 -2.12 -19.23 8.70
CA PHE A 60 -0.68 -19.02 8.95
C PHE A 60 -0.12 -17.88 8.12
N ILE A 61 -0.40 -17.86 6.81
CA ILE A 61 0.07 -16.80 5.91
C ILE A 61 -0.51 -15.45 6.33
N PHE A 62 -1.81 -15.40 6.68
CA PHE A 62 -2.49 -14.18 7.07
C PHE A 62 -1.94 -13.62 8.39
N PHE A 63 -2.01 -14.39 9.48
CA PHE A 63 -1.69 -13.89 10.82
C PHE A 63 -0.21 -13.59 10.99
N ILE A 64 0.69 -14.42 10.47
CA ILE A 64 2.13 -14.14 10.53
C ILE A 64 2.49 -13.01 9.57
N GLY A 65 1.99 -13.08 8.33
CA GLY A 65 2.28 -12.08 7.31
C GLY A 65 1.80 -10.68 7.68
N ILE A 66 0.58 -10.54 8.22
CA ILE A 66 0.03 -9.24 8.62
C ILE A 66 0.77 -8.66 9.83
N THR A 67 1.20 -9.51 10.76
CA THR A 67 1.97 -9.08 11.93
C THR A 67 3.33 -8.53 11.52
N LEU A 68 4.06 -9.24 10.65
CA LEU A 68 5.32 -8.76 10.09
C LEU A 68 5.13 -7.48 9.26
N TYR A 69 4.04 -7.40 8.50
CA TYR A 69 3.66 -6.21 7.77
C TYR A 69 3.48 -5.00 8.70
N PHE A 70 2.74 -5.13 9.80
CA PHE A 70 2.53 -4.04 10.75
C PHE A 70 3.82 -3.59 11.43
N TRP A 71 4.69 -4.51 11.82
CA TRP A 71 6.03 -4.17 12.31
C TRP A 71 6.83 -3.39 11.28
N GLY A 72 6.79 -3.81 10.01
CA GLY A 72 7.50 -3.11 8.95
C GLY A 72 6.95 -1.70 8.67
N GLN A 73 5.63 -1.54 8.74
CA GLN A 73 4.98 -0.23 8.64
C GLN A 73 5.36 0.68 9.81
N LEU A 74 5.42 0.15 11.04
CA LEU A 74 5.85 0.92 12.21
C LEU A 74 7.30 1.37 12.11
N LEU A 75 8.21 0.50 11.66
CA LEU A 75 9.62 0.87 11.47
C LEU A 75 9.73 2.06 10.49
N MET A 76 9.05 1.99 9.34
CA MET A 76 9.02 3.12 8.41
C MET A 76 8.40 4.37 9.05
N ALA A 77 7.28 4.24 9.75
CA ALA A 77 6.58 5.38 10.35
C ALA A 77 7.43 6.13 11.39
N TYR A 78 8.32 5.43 12.13
CA TYR A 78 9.24 6.06 13.07
C TYR A 78 10.55 6.54 12.45
N SER A 79 11.09 5.80 11.47
CA SER A 79 12.39 6.10 10.85
C SER A 79 12.33 7.18 9.78
N LEU A 80 11.24 7.28 9.02
CA LEU A 80 11.11 8.25 7.94
C LEU A 80 10.78 9.64 8.50
N LYS A 81 11.49 10.67 8.02
CA LYS A 81 11.35 12.06 8.46
C LYS A 81 11.30 13.01 7.25
N PRO A 82 10.41 14.02 7.27
CA PRO A 82 9.26 14.20 8.17
C PRO A 82 8.28 13.01 8.17
N GLY A 83 7.59 12.78 9.29
CA GLY A 83 6.73 11.60 9.46
C GLY A 83 5.48 11.67 8.58
N LEU A 84 5.14 10.55 7.93
CA LEU A 84 3.95 10.42 7.06
C LEU A 84 2.63 10.38 7.85
N SER A 85 2.69 10.01 9.13
CA SER A 85 1.55 9.88 10.03
C SER A 85 1.81 10.68 11.31
N PRO A 86 0.77 11.24 11.95
CA PRO A 86 0.91 11.87 13.26
C PRO A 86 1.41 10.87 14.30
N ILE A 87 2.33 11.31 15.17
CA ILE A 87 3.03 10.45 16.13
C ILE A 87 2.09 9.71 17.10
N HIS A 88 0.96 10.33 17.50
CA HIS A 88 -0.01 9.71 18.38
C HIS A 88 -0.66 8.47 17.75
N LEU A 89 -0.98 8.55 16.46
CA LEU A 89 -1.56 7.42 15.74
C LEU A 89 -0.52 6.31 15.53
N THR A 90 0.74 6.68 15.26
CA THR A 90 1.85 5.73 15.21
C THR A 90 2.03 5.00 16.55
N ASN A 91 1.93 5.70 17.68
CA ASN A 91 2.00 5.09 19.02
C ASN A 91 0.80 4.16 19.31
N VAL A 92 -0.41 4.51 18.85
CA VAL A 92 -1.58 3.62 18.96
C VAL A 92 -1.36 2.34 18.16
N ARG A 93 -0.86 2.46 16.92
CA ARG A 93 -0.50 1.31 16.08
C ARG A 93 0.57 0.45 16.74
N LEU A 94 1.55 1.06 17.41
CA LEU A 94 2.59 0.33 18.14
C LEU A 94 1.98 -0.52 19.26
N LEU A 95 1.13 0.05 20.10
CA LEU A 95 0.45 -0.67 21.18
C LEU A 95 -0.40 -1.84 20.65
N LEU A 96 -1.19 -1.59 19.61
CA LEU A 96 -2.01 -2.63 18.97
C LEU A 96 -1.13 -3.74 18.37
N THR A 97 -0.02 -3.39 17.71
CA THR A 97 0.89 -4.37 17.08
C THR A 97 1.61 -5.24 18.11
N PHE A 98 2.01 -4.68 19.26
CA PHE A 98 2.51 -5.47 20.39
C PHE A 98 1.46 -6.44 20.92
N THR A 99 0.22 -5.96 21.08
CA THR A 99 -0.91 -6.79 21.55
C THR A 99 -1.18 -7.94 20.58
N ILE A 100 -1.23 -7.66 19.28
CA ILE A 100 -1.36 -8.66 18.20
C ILE A 100 -0.24 -9.68 18.27
N THR A 101 1.02 -9.24 18.42
CA THR A 101 2.17 -10.16 18.51
C THR A 101 2.03 -11.10 19.70
N GLY A 102 1.62 -10.58 20.87
CA GLY A 102 1.35 -11.39 22.06
C GLY A 102 0.21 -12.40 21.84
N LEU A 103 -0.88 -11.98 21.21
CA LEU A 103 -2.02 -12.84 20.91
C LEU A 103 -1.68 -13.93 19.88
N VAL A 104 -0.90 -13.61 18.84
CA VAL A 104 -0.39 -14.60 17.87
C VAL A 104 0.45 -15.65 18.59
N ILE A 105 1.41 -15.23 19.43
CA ILE A 105 2.25 -16.17 20.18
C ILE A 105 1.39 -17.04 21.09
N PHE A 106 0.48 -16.44 21.85
CA PHE A 106 -0.43 -17.18 22.72
C PHE A 106 -1.29 -18.20 21.96
N HIS A 107 -1.88 -17.79 20.83
CA HIS A 107 -2.66 -18.67 19.97
C HIS A 107 -1.83 -19.82 19.42
N MET A 108 -0.61 -19.56 18.95
CA MET A 108 0.32 -20.61 18.47
C MET A 108 0.71 -21.58 19.59
N VAL A 109 0.94 -21.09 20.81
CA VAL A 109 1.20 -21.94 21.97
C VAL A 109 -0.02 -22.82 22.27
N CYS A 110 -1.24 -22.28 22.21
CA CYS A 110 -2.46 -23.07 22.39
C CYS A 110 -2.63 -24.14 21.30
N LEU A 111 -2.31 -23.81 20.04
CA LEU A 111 -2.40 -24.74 18.92
C LEU A 111 -1.39 -25.90 18.98
N PHE A 112 -0.13 -25.62 19.36
CA PHE A 112 0.94 -26.61 19.23
C PHE A 112 1.39 -27.24 20.55
N ALA A 113 1.31 -26.51 21.66
CA ALA A 113 1.77 -26.99 22.97
C ALA A 113 0.62 -27.40 23.89
N GLU A 114 -0.60 -27.02 23.56
CA GLU A 114 -1.83 -27.36 24.29
C GLU A 114 -1.69 -27.23 25.83
N PRO A 115 -1.20 -26.08 26.36
CA PRO A 115 -0.75 -25.96 27.75
C PRO A 115 -1.86 -26.17 28.79
N PHE A 116 -3.13 -26.06 28.39
CA PHE A 116 -4.28 -26.24 29.27
C PHE A 116 -4.81 -27.68 29.30
N VAL A 117 -4.19 -28.60 28.55
CA VAL A 117 -4.55 -30.02 28.57
C VAL A 117 -3.83 -30.72 29.71
N GLY A 118 -4.60 -31.34 30.61
CA GLY A 118 -4.06 -32.11 31.72
C GLY A 118 -3.26 -33.33 31.23
N LYS A 119 -2.08 -33.55 31.81
CA LYS A 119 -1.24 -34.72 31.54
C LYS A 119 -1.75 -35.95 32.30
N ASP A 120 -1.59 -37.13 31.71
CA ASP A 120 -1.91 -38.40 32.38
C ASP A 120 -0.90 -38.72 33.51
N ALA A 121 -1.14 -39.83 34.21
CA ALA A 121 -0.26 -40.28 35.31
C ALA A 121 1.20 -40.56 34.87
N ASN A 122 1.43 -40.73 33.56
CA ASN A 122 2.73 -40.97 32.96
C ASN A 122 3.35 -39.69 32.36
N GLY A 123 2.67 -38.55 32.48
CA GLY A 123 3.11 -37.27 31.94
C GLY A 123 2.82 -37.04 30.46
N ASN A 124 2.08 -37.96 29.81
CA ASN A 124 1.72 -37.86 28.40
C ASN A 124 0.43 -37.06 28.20
N THR A 125 0.30 -36.43 27.05
CA THR A 125 -0.97 -35.81 26.64
C THR A 125 -1.98 -36.89 26.25
N PRO A 126 -3.26 -36.76 26.64
CA PRO A 126 -4.31 -37.67 26.21
C PRO A 126 -4.40 -37.76 24.69
N VAL A 127 -4.93 -38.86 24.17
CA VAL A 127 -5.17 -38.99 22.72
C VAL A 127 -6.27 -38.01 22.30
N LYS A 128 -5.98 -37.17 21.30
CA LYS A 128 -6.94 -36.20 20.76
C LYS A 128 -8.12 -36.95 20.12
N PRO A 129 -9.38 -36.62 20.47
CA PRO A 129 -10.53 -37.25 19.84
C PRO A 129 -10.61 -36.89 18.35
N THR A 130 -11.05 -37.84 17.53
CA THR A 130 -11.32 -37.60 16.12
C THR A 130 -12.76 -37.11 15.95
N PHE A 131 -12.95 -36.09 15.12
CA PHE A 131 -14.26 -35.51 14.88
C PHE A 131 -14.74 -35.75 13.44
N PRO A 132 -16.04 -36.03 13.24
CA PRO A 132 -16.63 -36.06 11.91
C PRO A 132 -16.37 -34.73 11.18
N ASN A 133 -15.95 -34.81 9.92
CA ASN A 133 -15.66 -33.66 9.07
C ASN A 133 -14.56 -32.71 9.60
N ASN A 134 -13.68 -33.17 10.49
CA ASN A 134 -12.61 -32.37 11.12
C ASN A 134 -13.09 -31.13 11.89
N ILE A 135 -14.37 -31.06 12.24
CA ILE A 135 -14.90 -29.94 13.04
C ILE A 135 -14.71 -30.29 14.52
N GLU A 136 -13.73 -29.66 15.16
CA GLU A 136 -13.44 -29.87 16.57
C GLU A 136 -14.61 -29.40 17.44
N ARG A 137 -15.20 -30.30 18.22
CA ARG A 137 -16.34 -30.01 19.11
C ARG A 137 -16.15 -30.65 20.46
N TYR A 138 -15.59 -29.89 21.39
CA TYR A 138 -15.33 -30.36 22.74
C TYR A 138 -16.52 -30.10 23.66
N ASN A 139 -16.93 -31.13 24.42
CA ASN A 139 -17.81 -30.95 25.57
C ASN A 139 -17.01 -30.31 26.72
N SER A 140 -17.67 -29.55 27.59
CA SER A 140 -17.10 -29.01 28.83
C SER A 140 -16.40 -30.03 29.73
N SER A 141 -16.72 -31.32 29.62
CA SER A 141 -16.06 -32.41 30.36
C SER A 141 -14.75 -32.89 29.72
N SER A 142 -14.42 -32.45 28.50
CA SER A 142 -13.22 -32.89 27.79
C SER A 142 -11.97 -32.19 28.34
N PRO A 143 -10.83 -32.89 28.50
CA PRO A 143 -9.57 -32.27 28.91
C PRO A 143 -9.04 -31.23 27.90
N PHE A 144 -9.52 -31.25 26.66
CA PHE A 144 -9.15 -30.31 25.61
C PHE A 144 -10.03 -29.05 25.56
N TYR A 145 -11.15 -29.02 26.28
CA TYR A 145 -12.14 -27.95 26.19
C TYR A 145 -11.55 -26.57 26.48
N SER A 146 -10.83 -26.43 27.60
CA SER A 146 -10.24 -25.16 28.01
C SER A 146 -9.17 -24.67 27.03
N ASN A 147 -8.37 -25.59 26.48
CA ASN A 147 -7.35 -25.25 25.49
C ASN A 147 -7.98 -24.76 24.18
N HIS A 148 -8.95 -25.51 23.67
CA HIS A 148 -9.69 -25.14 22.46
C HIS A 148 -10.45 -23.81 22.64
N LEU A 149 -11.10 -23.62 23.79
CA LEU A 149 -11.76 -22.35 24.11
C LEU A 149 -10.76 -21.19 24.12
N ALA A 150 -9.59 -21.38 24.72
CA ALA A 150 -8.54 -20.36 24.76
C ALA A 150 -7.96 -20.05 23.36
N SER A 151 -7.69 -21.07 22.54
CA SER A 151 -7.19 -20.88 21.17
C SER A 151 -8.22 -20.13 20.31
N THR A 152 -9.48 -20.56 20.33
CA THR A 152 -10.54 -19.92 19.54
C THR A 152 -10.81 -18.51 20.03
N THR A 153 -10.91 -18.29 21.34
CA THR A 153 -11.14 -16.93 21.89
C THR A 153 -10.00 -15.98 21.53
N SER A 154 -8.75 -16.43 21.66
CA SER A 154 -7.59 -15.60 21.30
C SER A 154 -7.51 -15.31 19.80
N GLU A 155 -7.93 -16.24 18.94
CA GLU A 155 -8.02 -16.04 17.49
C GLU A 155 -9.01 -14.94 17.12
N TRP A 156 -10.23 -14.96 17.68
CA TRP A 156 -11.23 -13.93 17.40
C TRP A 156 -10.80 -12.55 17.92
N ILE A 157 -10.21 -12.49 19.11
CA ILE A 157 -9.64 -11.24 19.63
C ILE A 157 -8.51 -10.76 18.72
N LEU A 158 -7.63 -11.66 18.27
CA LEU A 158 -6.56 -11.35 17.33
C LEU A 158 -7.10 -10.77 16.02
N ALA A 159 -8.11 -11.39 15.43
CA ALA A 159 -8.76 -10.91 14.20
C ALA A 159 -9.33 -9.49 14.37
N LEU A 160 -10.03 -9.23 15.48
CA LEU A 160 -10.56 -7.90 15.80
C LEU A 160 -9.44 -6.86 16.00
N MET A 161 -8.34 -7.23 16.65
CA MET A 161 -7.20 -6.33 16.84
C MET A 161 -6.53 -5.96 15.51
N ILE A 162 -6.40 -6.93 14.59
CA ILE A 162 -5.90 -6.68 13.24
C ILE A 162 -6.81 -5.71 12.50
N GLU A 163 -8.14 -5.88 12.60
CA GLU A 163 -9.10 -4.97 12.00
C GLU A 163 -8.99 -3.55 12.56
N PHE A 164 -8.82 -3.38 13.88
CA PHE A 164 -8.58 -2.06 14.47
C PHE A 164 -7.31 -1.40 13.92
N VAL A 165 -6.22 -2.15 13.71
CA VAL A 165 -5.02 -1.59 13.06
C VAL A 165 -5.33 -1.17 11.62
N ILE A 166 -6.03 -1.99 10.84
CA ILE A 166 -6.45 -1.65 9.47
C ILE A 166 -7.28 -0.36 9.47
N LEU A 167 -8.22 -0.21 10.40
CA LEU A 167 -9.04 1.00 10.54
C LEU A 167 -8.19 2.24 10.80
N THR A 168 -7.10 2.14 11.59
CA THR A 168 -6.18 3.28 11.73
C THR A 168 -5.54 3.68 10.41
N PHE A 169 -5.25 2.73 9.51
CA PHE A 169 -4.72 3.03 8.17
C PHE A 169 -5.80 3.62 7.26
N CYS A 170 -7.03 3.09 7.29
CA CYS A 170 -8.16 3.67 6.57
C CYS A 170 -8.41 5.12 7.00
N TYR A 171 -8.32 5.40 8.29
CA TYR A 171 -8.40 6.75 8.82
C TYR A 171 -7.31 7.65 8.21
N ASP A 172 -6.04 7.25 8.22
CA ASP A 172 -4.97 8.04 7.59
C ASP A 172 -5.20 8.30 6.09
N PHE A 173 -5.66 7.29 5.35
CA PHE A 173 -5.93 7.46 3.92
C PHE A 173 -7.11 8.37 3.63
N SER A 174 -8.11 8.42 4.50
CA SER A 174 -9.27 9.29 4.32
C SER A 174 -8.90 10.78 4.27
N TRP A 175 -7.74 11.14 4.81
CA TRP A 175 -7.21 12.50 4.80
C TRP A 175 -6.14 12.75 3.72
N THR A 176 -5.74 11.71 2.97
CA THR A 176 -4.67 11.80 1.98
C THR A 176 -5.24 12.11 0.59
N VAL A 177 -4.86 13.24 0.00
CA VAL A 177 -5.20 13.59 -1.39
C VAL A 177 -3.99 13.32 -2.29
N LEU A 178 -4.13 12.39 -3.24
CA LEU A 178 -3.12 12.18 -4.28
C LEU A 178 -3.30 13.26 -5.35
N HIS A 179 -2.33 14.17 -5.47
CA HIS A 179 -2.30 15.10 -6.59
C HIS A 179 -1.88 14.36 -7.86
N ALA A 180 -2.64 14.57 -8.94
CA ALA A 180 -2.24 14.09 -10.26
C ALA A 180 -0.87 14.69 -10.64
N PRO A 181 0.01 13.93 -11.31
CA PRO A 181 1.27 14.47 -11.80
C PRO A 181 0.96 15.68 -12.67
N LYS A 182 1.59 16.82 -12.35
CA LYS A 182 1.52 17.98 -13.23
C LYS A 182 2.14 17.55 -14.55
N MET A 183 1.35 17.54 -15.61
CA MET A 183 1.89 17.44 -16.96
C MET A 183 2.66 18.75 -17.17
N GLU A 184 3.96 18.71 -16.95
CA GLU A 184 4.85 19.74 -17.50
C GLU A 184 4.57 19.69 -18.99
N GLN A 185 3.84 20.68 -19.51
CA GLN A 185 3.76 20.88 -20.94
C GLN A 185 5.19 21.22 -21.34
N LEU A 186 5.94 20.19 -21.76
CA LEU A 186 7.16 20.39 -22.51
C LEU A 186 6.74 21.29 -23.67
N GLU A 187 7.13 22.56 -23.58
CA GLU A 187 7.05 23.43 -24.73
C GLU A 187 7.91 22.77 -25.79
N LEU A 188 7.24 22.08 -26.71
CA LEU A 188 7.89 21.48 -27.86
C LEU A 188 8.72 22.60 -28.52
N PRO A 189 9.95 22.31 -29.01
CA PRO A 189 10.69 23.26 -29.83
C PRO A 189 9.76 23.83 -30.89
N ASP A 190 9.89 25.11 -31.24
CA ASP A 190 8.91 25.78 -32.11
C ASP A 190 8.64 24.99 -33.40
N GLU A 191 9.65 24.29 -33.92
CA GLU A 191 9.56 23.39 -35.07
C GLU A 191 8.59 22.21 -34.86
N GLU A 192 8.60 21.60 -33.67
CA GLU A 192 7.73 20.49 -33.30
C GLU A 192 6.33 20.96 -32.84
N LYS A 193 6.18 22.19 -32.30
CA LYS A 193 4.86 22.83 -32.13
C LYS A 193 4.17 23.04 -33.47
N THR A 194 4.90 23.50 -34.50
CA THR A 194 4.35 23.61 -35.87
C THR A 194 3.86 22.26 -36.38
N ASN A 195 4.64 21.20 -36.17
CA ASN A 195 4.25 19.85 -36.58
C ASN A 195 3.06 19.32 -35.78
N GLU A 196 2.97 19.57 -34.47
CA GLU A 196 1.79 19.17 -33.68
C GLU A 196 0.53 19.93 -34.13
N THR A 197 0.65 21.23 -34.41
CA THR A 197 -0.47 22.00 -34.96
C THR A 197 -0.87 21.55 -36.35
N ASP A 198 0.09 21.18 -37.21
CA ASP A 198 -0.18 20.61 -38.54
C ASP A 198 -0.87 19.24 -38.40
N LEU A 199 -0.36 18.36 -37.53
CA LEU A 199 -0.93 17.05 -37.27
C LEU A 199 -2.34 17.13 -36.68
N ARG A 200 -2.60 18.04 -35.73
CA ARG A 200 -3.95 18.29 -35.18
C ARG A 200 -4.89 18.81 -36.24
N SER A 201 -4.44 19.76 -37.07
CA SER A 201 -5.27 20.30 -38.16
C SER A 201 -5.61 19.22 -39.19
N ARG A 202 -4.67 18.31 -39.50
CA ARG A 202 -4.88 17.16 -40.39
C ARG A 202 -5.84 16.14 -39.78
N PHE A 203 -5.75 15.87 -38.48
CA PHE A 203 -6.69 14.99 -37.79
C PHE A 203 -8.10 15.56 -37.74
N GLU A 204 -8.27 16.85 -37.44
CA GLU A 204 -9.58 17.51 -37.45
C GLU A 204 -10.18 17.56 -38.86
N THR A 205 -9.34 17.80 -39.88
CA THR A 205 -9.77 17.76 -41.28
C THR A 205 -10.17 16.35 -41.71
N SER A 206 -9.43 15.34 -41.27
CA SER A 206 -9.75 13.92 -41.53
C SER A 206 -11.04 13.49 -40.80
N SER A 207 -11.21 13.87 -39.54
CA SER A 207 -12.44 13.61 -38.77
C SER A 207 -13.65 14.26 -39.42
N ARG A 208 -13.52 15.53 -39.85
CA ARG A 208 -14.59 16.22 -40.58
C ARG A 208 -14.89 15.62 -41.96
N ALA A 209 -13.88 15.08 -42.65
CA ALA A 209 -14.08 14.38 -43.91
C ALA A 209 -14.79 13.03 -43.71
N ILE A 210 -14.50 12.33 -42.61
CA ILE A 210 -15.19 11.10 -42.19
C ILE A 210 -16.65 11.41 -41.82
N ASP A 211 -16.89 12.49 -41.05
CA ASP A 211 -18.25 12.91 -40.68
C ASP A 211 -19.08 13.36 -41.91
N ALA A 212 -18.43 13.98 -42.91
CA ALA A 212 -19.07 14.37 -44.17
C ALA A 212 -19.38 13.16 -45.09
N TYR A 213 -18.58 12.09 -45.00
CA TYR A 213 -18.84 10.81 -45.67
C TYR A 213 -20.08 10.12 -45.09
N ASP A 214 -20.24 10.16 -43.76
CA ASP A 214 -21.36 9.52 -43.05
C ASP A 214 -22.71 10.25 -43.26
N TYR A 215 -22.68 11.55 -43.61
CA TYR A 215 -23.86 12.36 -43.93
C TYR A 215 -24.20 12.46 -45.43
N GLY A 216 -23.54 11.69 -46.31
CA GLY A 216 -23.95 11.49 -47.70
C GLY A 216 -23.67 12.65 -48.67
N ASN A 217 -22.76 13.57 -48.35
CA ASN A 217 -22.44 14.69 -49.24
C ASN A 217 -21.24 14.37 -50.17
N SER A 218 -21.51 13.83 -51.36
CA SER A 218 -20.50 13.29 -52.29
C SER A 218 -19.58 14.31 -52.98
N SER A 219 -19.61 15.59 -52.61
CA SER A 219 -18.87 16.65 -53.30
C SER A 219 -17.40 16.83 -52.88
N LEU A 220 -16.91 16.09 -51.86
CA LEU A 220 -15.51 16.19 -51.36
C LEU A 220 -14.62 14.97 -51.73
N LEU A 221 -15.04 14.18 -52.72
CA LEU A 221 -14.53 12.83 -53.01
C LEU A 221 -13.13 12.71 -53.65
N HIS A 222 -12.31 13.77 -53.69
CA HIS A 222 -11.06 13.78 -54.46
C HIS A 222 -9.75 13.83 -53.66
N LEU A 223 -9.76 13.59 -52.35
CA LEU A 223 -8.51 13.50 -51.57
C LEU A 223 -8.05 12.04 -51.39
N PRO A 224 -6.77 11.72 -51.69
CA PRO A 224 -6.26 10.35 -51.61
C PRO A 224 -6.15 9.89 -50.15
N VAL A 225 -6.86 8.82 -49.83
CA VAL A 225 -6.83 8.14 -48.52
C VAL A 225 -5.53 7.33 -48.41
N SER A 226 -4.62 7.75 -47.53
CA SER A 226 -3.51 6.90 -47.04
C SER A 226 -3.81 6.40 -45.62
N GLN A 227 -3.58 5.11 -45.41
CA GLN A 227 -3.97 4.20 -44.31
C GLN A 227 -3.64 4.59 -42.85
N PRO A 228 -4.29 3.97 -41.84
CA PRO A 228 -4.19 4.35 -40.43
C PRO A 228 -2.90 3.89 -39.74
N ALA A 229 -2.32 4.77 -38.92
CA ALA A 229 -1.16 4.48 -38.10
C ALA A 229 -1.56 3.73 -36.80
N TYR A 230 -0.93 2.57 -36.61
CA TYR A 230 -0.95 1.79 -35.37
C TYR A 230 -0.28 2.57 -34.23
N ILE A 231 -0.95 2.70 -33.08
CA ILE A 231 -0.35 3.26 -31.86
C ILE A 231 0.54 2.20 -31.22
N ALA A 232 1.86 2.41 -31.30
CA ALA A 232 2.86 1.59 -30.64
C ALA A 232 3.11 2.08 -29.20
N THR A 233 2.82 1.19 -28.24
CA THR A 233 3.43 1.17 -26.91
C THR A 233 4.94 0.94 -27.02
N SER A 234 5.78 1.93 -26.74
CA SER A 234 7.07 1.78 -26.02
C SER A 234 7.81 3.12 -25.93
N ALA A 235 8.18 3.54 -24.72
CA ALA A 235 9.32 4.44 -24.48
C ALA A 235 9.67 4.49 -22.98
N TYR A 236 10.20 3.40 -22.44
CA TYR A 236 11.14 3.50 -21.32
C TYR A 236 12.52 3.76 -21.94
N GLY A 237 12.94 5.02 -21.97
CA GLY A 237 14.26 5.44 -22.45
C GLY A 237 15.15 5.86 -21.30
N THR A 238 16.18 5.05 -21.03
CA THR A 238 17.33 5.36 -20.17
C THR A 238 18.12 6.54 -20.72
N TYR A 239 18.29 7.62 -19.93
CA TYR A 239 19.29 8.66 -20.21
C TYR A 239 20.42 8.61 -19.19
N SER A 240 21.63 8.38 -19.69
CA SER A 240 22.89 8.47 -18.96
C SER A 240 23.14 9.89 -18.47
N ARG A 241 23.40 10.05 -17.17
CA ARG A 241 23.70 11.33 -16.52
C ARG A 241 25.22 11.60 -16.61
N GLN A 242 25.65 12.60 -17.38
CA GLN A 242 27.00 13.15 -17.25
C GLN A 242 27.08 14.10 -16.04
N PRO A 243 28.23 14.20 -15.34
CA PRO A 243 28.37 15.07 -14.18
C PRO A 243 28.52 16.53 -14.62
N ARG A 244 27.71 17.44 -14.07
CA ARG A 244 27.97 18.89 -14.21
C ARG A 244 28.91 19.35 -13.10
N ASP A 245 30.01 19.93 -13.53
CA ASP A 245 31.02 20.61 -12.74
C ASP A 245 30.42 21.92 -12.17
N TYR A 246 30.46 22.10 -10.85
CA TYR A 246 30.07 23.35 -10.19
C TYR A 246 31.33 24.02 -9.66
N SER A 247 32.00 24.76 -10.53
CA SER A 247 32.97 25.77 -10.13
C SER A 247 32.65 27.09 -10.85
N SER A 248 32.71 28.18 -10.09
CA SER A 248 32.39 29.58 -10.44
C SER A 248 30.93 30.02 -10.33
N THR A 249 30.58 30.60 -9.18
CA THR A 249 30.07 31.99 -9.06
C THR A 249 29.80 32.31 -7.58
N LEU A 250 30.84 32.87 -6.95
CA LEU A 250 30.74 33.61 -5.69
C LEU A 250 30.15 35.00 -5.97
N GLU A 251 29.40 35.50 -4.98
CA GLU A 251 29.00 36.89 -4.77
C GLU A 251 27.95 37.54 -5.70
N ARG A 252 26.71 37.56 -5.20
CA ARG A 252 25.95 38.82 -5.07
C ARG A 252 24.89 38.70 -3.98
N SER A 253 25.12 39.43 -2.89
CA SER A 253 24.13 39.72 -1.85
C SER A 253 23.03 40.62 -2.44
N ASN A 254 21.77 40.21 -2.28
CA ASN A 254 20.61 41.06 -2.57
C ASN A 254 19.60 40.95 -1.41
N PRO A 255 19.45 41.99 -0.56
CA PRO A 255 18.53 41.96 0.56
C PRO A 255 17.18 42.52 0.13
N GLY A 256 16.17 41.67 -0.10
CA GLY A 256 14.85 42.20 -0.48
C GLY A 256 13.79 41.25 -1.01
N LEU A 257 13.64 40.03 -0.47
CA LEU A 257 12.47 39.19 -0.79
C LEU A 257 11.64 38.93 0.47
N PRO A 258 10.32 39.21 0.46
CA PRO A 258 9.44 38.93 1.58
C PRO A 258 9.26 37.42 1.76
N ARG A 259 9.35 36.98 3.01
CA ARG A 259 9.12 35.61 3.47
C ARG A 259 7.68 35.19 3.11
N VAL A 260 7.54 34.22 2.22
CA VAL A 260 6.23 33.68 1.82
C VAL A 260 5.73 32.72 2.90
N ASP A 261 5.15 33.28 3.96
CA ASP A 261 4.30 32.55 4.90
C ASP A 261 2.91 32.36 4.25
N ARG A 262 2.79 31.42 3.30
CA ARG A 262 1.48 31.06 2.73
C ARG A 262 0.96 29.80 3.42
N ILE A 263 0.40 29.98 4.60
CA ILE A 263 -0.40 28.96 5.29
C ILE A 263 -1.78 28.92 4.63
N HIS A 264 -2.13 27.80 3.97
CA HIS A 264 -3.46 27.60 3.39
C HIS A 264 -4.57 27.68 4.47
N PRO A 265 -5.67 28.42 4.21
CA PRO A 265 -6.82 28.48 5.11
C PRO A 265 -7.65 27.21 4.93
N GLY A 266 -7.31 26.16 5.69
CA GLY A 266 -8.02 24.88 5.63
C GLY A 266 -7.42 23.75 6.46
N MET A 267 -6.20 23.90 6.97
CA MET A 267 -5.62 22.89 7.86
C MET A 267 -6.23 22.94 9.27
N PRO A 268 -6.66 21.79 9.83
CA PRO A 268 -7.00 21.67 11.24
C PRO A 268 -5.82 22.08 12.14
N THR A 269 -6.11 22.74 13.25
CA THR A 269 -5.15 23.36 14.18
C THR A 269 -4.04 22.41 14.66
N ILE A 270 -4.30 21.10 14.66
CA ILE A 270 -3.37 20.05 15.10
C ILE A 270 -2.15 19.92 14.16
N TYR A 271 -2.34 20.11 12.85
CA TYR A 271 -1.24 20.03 11.87
C TYR A 271 -0.38 21.31 11.84
N ARG A 272 -0.98 22.48 12.16
CA ARG A 272 -0.24 23.75 12.29
C ARG A 272 0.82 23.69 13.39
N SER A 273 0.52 23.06 14.53
CA SER A 273 1.47 22.91 15.63
C SER A 273 2.61 21.95 15.31
N TYR A 274 2.40 20.95 14.46
CA TYR A 274 3.40 19.95 14.13
C TYR A 274 4.48 20.53 13.18
N PHE A 275 4.07 21.25 12.12
CA PHE A 275 5.01 21.90 11.21
C PHE A 275 5.79 23.06 11.87
N LYS A 276 5.15 23.82 12.75
CA LYS A 276 5.78 24.99 13.41
C LYS A 276 6.81 24.62 14.47
N ARG A 277 6.82 23.36 14.95
CA ARG A 277 7.77 22.91 15.99
C ARG A 277 9.05 22.28 15.40
N HIS A 278 9.08 21.99 14.09
CA HIS A 278 10.17 21.25 13.44
C HIS A 278 10.75 21.97 12.19
N SER A 279 10.47 23.27 12.05
CA SER A 279 11.17 24.22 11.16
C SER A 279 12.08 25.12 11.98
#